data_AF-A0A2W7N0L8-F1
#
_entry.id   AF-A0A2W7N0L8-F1
#
_cell.length_a   1.000
_cell.length_b   1.000
_cell.length_c   1.000
_cell.angle_alpha   90.00
_cell.angle_beta   90.00
_cell.angle_gamma   90.00
#
_symmetry.space_group_name_H-M   'P 1'
#
loop_
_entity.id
_entity.type
_entity.pdbx_description
1 polymer ?
#
loop_
_entity_poly.entity_id
_entity_poly.type
_entity_poly.pdbx_seq_one_letter_code
_entity_poly.pdbx_strand_id
1 'polypeptide(L)'
;MSLRVAILLSGGGSNMVALVDSMTGAHPARPVLVLSNRPDAGGLEKASARGIATDAIDHRAFPGREAFEDALHARLLAADTELVCLAGFMRILTPGFVARWEGRMLNIHPSLLPLYPGLHTHARALAAGDTEAGCTVHEVTAALDSGPLLGQARVPVAPDDTAESLAARVLTAEHRLYPAVLERFARGERSPLHLR
;
A
#
# COMPACT_ATOMS: atom_id res chain seq x y z
N MET A 1 1.17 -16.03 17.83
CA MET A 1 2.17 -15.82 16.77
C MET A 1 1.89 -14.50 16.10
N SER A 2 2.90 -13.80 15.60
CA SER A 2 2.72 -12.52 14.90
C SER A 2 2.55 -12.75 13.39
N LEU A 3 1.59 -12.06 12.77
CA LEU A 3 1.35 -12.11 11.32
C LEU A 3 2.56 -11.53 10.57
N ARG A 4 3.06 -12.26 9.58
CA ARG A 4 4.29 -11.89 8.86
C ARG A 4 3.99 -11.14 7.56
N VAL A 5 4.41 -9.88 7.50
CA VAL A 5 4.01 -8.92 6.48
C VAL A 5 5.16 -8.61 5.53
N ALA A 6 4.93 -8.76 4.23
CA ALA A 6 5.80 -8.19 3.21
C ALA A 6 5.21 -6.89 2.67
N ILE A 7 6.05 -5.90 2.43
CA ILE A 7 5.65 -4.60 1.91
C ILE A 7 6.23 -4.42 0.50
N LEU A 8 5.37 -4.17 -0.48
CA LEU A 8 5.76 -3.90 -1.86
C LEU A 8 5.75 -2.39 -2.15
N LEU A 9 6.80 -1.88 -2.80
CA LEU A 9 6.92 -0.46 -3.14
C LEU A 9 7.66 -0.22 -4.46
N SER A 10 7.53 0.99 -5.02
CA SER A 10 8.25 1.41 -6.23
C SER A 10 9.04 2.72 -6.08
N GLY A 11 8.96 3.39 -4.93
CA GLY A 11 9.48 4.76 -4.79
C GLY A 11 10.05 5.05 -3.40
N GLY A 12 9.83 6.28 -2.92
CA GLY A 12 10.45 6.79 -1.68
C GLY A 12 9.99 6.13 -0.37
N GLY A 13 8.94 5.31 -0.39
CA GLY A 13 8.58 4.40 0.70
C GLY A 13 8.07 5.04 2.00
N SER A 14 7.46 6.22 1.97
CA SER A 14 6.94 6.87 3.20
C SER A 14 5.82 6.07 3.88
N ASN A 15 4.88 5.50 3.11
CA ASN A 15 3.88 4.56 3.64
C ASN A 15 4.52 3.29 4.21
N MET A 16 5.53 2.74 3.53
CA MET A 16 6.28 1.58 4.03
C MET A 16 6.91 1.89 5.38
N VAL A 17 7.55 3.06 5.53
CA VAL A 17 8.12 3.51 6.80
C VAL A 17 7.06 3.58 7.90
N ALA A 18 5.90 4.19 7.62
CA ALA A 18 4.81 4.29 8.59
C ALA A 18 4.31 2.90 9.05
N LEU A 19 4.18 1.95 8.12
CA LEU A 19 3.81 0.56 8.44
C LEU A 19 4.87 -0.14 9.30
N VAL A 20 6.13 -0.01 8.94
CA VAL A 20 7.23 -0.64 9.68
C VAL A 20 7.31 -0.10 11.09
N ASP A 21 7.29 1.22 11.23
CA ASP A 21 7.46 1.89 12.53
C ASP A 21 6.28 1.60 13.47
N SER A 22 5.10 1.24 12.95
CA SER A 22 3.95 0.81 13.76
C SER A 22 4.02 -0.65 14.21
N MET A 23 4.74 -1.52 13.50
CA MET A 23 4.79 -2.97 13.75
C MET A 23 5.78 -3.36 14.87
N THR A 24 5.75 -2.64 15.99
CA THR A 24 6.66 -2.82 17.13
C THR A 24 5.89 -3.24 18.40
N GLY A 25 6.61 -3.66 19.45
CA GLY A 25 6.02 -3.96 20.76
C GLY A 25 4.89 -5.00 20.71
N ALA A 26 3.71 -4.63 21.19
CA ALA A 26 2.53 -5.50 21.26
C ALA A 26 1.74 -5.63 19.93
N HIS A 27 2.21 -4.98 18.85
CA HIS A 27 1.54 -5.08 17.54
C HIS A 27 1.42 -6.55 17.09
N PRO A 28 0.29 -6.99 16.53
CA PRO A 28 0.05 -8.39 16.15
C PRO A 28 0.79 -8.82 14.86
N ALA A 29 1.37 -7.89 14.11
CA ALA A 29 2.09 -8.15 12.87
C ALA A 29 3.57 -7.70 12.92
N ARG A 30 4.42 -8.26 12.06
CA ARG A 30 5.85 -7.94 11.91
C ARG A 30 6.26 -7.85 10.43
N PRO A 31 7.09 -6.87 10.03
CA PRO A 31 7.66 -6.83 8.70
C PRO A 31 8.69 -7.96 8.55
N VAL A 32 8.60 -8.72 7.46
CA VAL A 32 9.57 -9.78 7.13
C VAL A 32 10.34 -9.49 5.85
N LEU A 33 9.79 -8.66 4.97
CA LEU A 33 10.42 -8.30 3.70
C LEU A 33 9.90 -6.95 3.20
N VAL A 34 10.80 -6.11 2.70
CA VAL A 34 10.44 -5.00 1.81
C VAL A 34 10.98 -5.31 0.42
N LEU A 35 10.09 -5.40 -0.57
CA LEU A 35 10.43 -5.82 -1.93
C LEU A 35 10.01 -4.76 -2.93
N SER A 36 10.94 -4.38 -3.81
CA SER A 36 10.65 -3.40 -4.87
C SER A 36 10.71 -4.00 -6.27
N ASN A 37 9.86 -3.50 -7.16
CA ASN A 37 9.99 -3.73 -8.60
C ASN A 37 11.05 -2.81 -9.26
N ARG A 38 11.70 -1.94 -8.47
CA ARG A 38 12.69 -0.95 -8.90
C ARG A 38 13.91 -1.04 -7.97
N PRO A 39 15.08 -1.49 -8.47
CA PRO A 39 16.29 -1.60 -7.64
C PRO A 39 16.77 -0.28 -7.03
N ASP A 40 16.42 0.85 -7.65
CA ASP A 40 16.77 2.21 -7.23
C ASP A 40 15.73 2.85 -6.29
N ALA A 41 14.73 2.09 -5.83
CA ALA A 41 13.69 2.65 -4.96
C ALA A 41 14.26 3.02 -3.59
N GLY A 42 14.30 4.32 -3.27
CA GLY A 42 14.82 4.83 -2.00
C GLY A 42 14.10 4.30 -0.74
N GLY A 43 12.93 3.67 -0.89
CA GLY A 43 12.28 2.92 0.20
C GLY A 43 13.11 1.71 0.68
N LEU A 44 13.91 1.08 -0.19
CA LEU A 44 14.75 -0.07 0.19
C LEU A 44 15.81 0.33 1.22
N GLU A 45 16.53 1.43 0.98
CA GLU A 45 17.53 1.94 1.94
C GLU A 45 16.90 2.27 3.29
N LYS A 46 15.70 2.88 3.30
CA LYS A 46 14.97 3.20 4.53
C LYS A 46 14.53 1.97 5.31
N ALA A 47 14.20 0.87 4.63
CA ALA A 47 13.83 -0.41 5.24
C ALA A 47 15.07 -1.13 5.81
N SER A 48 16.16 -1.16 5.03
CA SER A 48 17.44 -1.74 5.47
C SER A 48 17.99 -1.02 6.71
N ALA A 49 17.90 0.31 6.76
CA ALA A 49 18.29 1.11 7.93
C ALA A 49 17.46 0.80 9.20
N ARG A 50 16.31 0.14 9.05
CA ARG A 50 15.45 -0.34 10.15
C ARG A 50 15.66 -1.83 10.46
N GLY A 51 16.67 -2.46 9.86
CA GLY A 51 17.00 -3.86 10.07
C GLY A 51 16.04 -4.84 9.40
N ILE A 52 15.27 -4.41 8.40
CA ILE A 52 14.36 -5.29 7.67
C ILE A 52 15.07 -5.86 6.45
N ALA A 53 14.81 -7.15 6.16
CA ALA A 53 15.27 -7.76 4.92
C ALA A 53 14.68 -7.02 3.71
N THR A 54 15.54 -6.72 2.74
CA THR A 54 15.15 -6.04 1.51
C THR A 54 15.55 -6.85 0.30
N ASP A 55 14.73 -6.82 -0.74
CA ASP A 55 15.08 -7.39 -2.04
C ASP A 55 14.51 -6.51 -3.17
N ALA A 56 15.04 -6.66 -4.37
CA ALA A 56 14.56 -5.94 -5.55
C ALA A 56 14.56 -6.84 -6.78
N ILE A 57 13.47 -6.79 -7.54
CA ILE A 57 13.32 -7.49 -8.81
C ILE A 57 13.03 -6.43 -9.86
N ASP A 58 13.98 -6.15 -10.76
CA ASP A 58 13.73 -5.22 -11.85
C ASP A 58 12.70 -5.80 -12.82
N HIS A 59 11.48 -5.29 -12.78
CA HIS A 59 10.39 -5.76 -13.63
C HIS A 59 10.67 -5.58 -15.13
N ARG A 60 11.63 -4.73 -15.51
CA ARG A 60 12.04 -4.52 -16.92
C ARG A 60 12.92 -5.65 -17.45
N ALA A 61 13.48 -6.46 -16.56
CA ALA A 61 14.32 -7.61 -16.93
C ALA A 61 13.51 -8.85 -17.33
N PHE A 62 12.18 -8.79 -17.31
CA PHE A 62 11.30 -9.92 -17.57
C PHE A 62 10.51 -9.73 -18.87
N PRO A 63 10.25 -10.83 -19.61
CA PRO A 63 9.54 -10.78 -20.90
C PRO A 63 8.03 -10.51 -20.77
N GLY A 64 7.49 -10.47 -19.54
CA GLY A 64 6.07 -10.30 -19.28
C GLY A 64 5.77 -10.07 -17.80
N ARG A 65 4.51 -9.75 -17.48
CA ARG A 65 4.08 -9.53 -16.09
C ARG A 65 4.09 -10.82 -15.29
N GLU A 66 3.65 -11.91 -15.90
CA GLU A 66 3.52 -13.23 -15.29
C GLU A 66 4.89 -13.75 -14.84
N ALA A 67 5.91 -13.67 -15.70
CA ALA A 67 7.27 -14.09 -15.35
C ALA A 67 7.87 -13.24 -14.21
N PHE A 68 7.62 -11.93 -14.22
CA PHE A 68 8.00 -11.03 -13.12
C PHE A 68 7.27 -11.40 -11.81
N GLU A 69 5.97 -11.65 -11.89
CA GLU A 69 5.11 -11.98 -10.76
C GLU A 69 5.39 -13.36 -10.17
N ASP A 70 5.84 -14.33 -10.97
CA ASP A 70 6.35 -15.61 -10.48
C ASP A 70 7.62 -15.43 -9.65
N ALA A 71 8.55 -14.58 -10.11
CA ALA A 71 9.73 -14.22 -9.32
C ALA A 71 9.36 -13.47 -8.03
N LEU A 72 8.43 -12.52 -8.12
CA LEU A 72 7.90 -11.78 -6.98
C LEU A 72 7.26 -12.74 -5.95
N HIS A 73 6.43 -13.67 -6.42
CA HIS A 73 5.79 -14.68 -5.58
C HIS A 73 6.81 -15.59 -4.89
N ALA A 74 7.83 -16.04 -5.62
CA ALA A 74 8.89 -16.87 -5.04
C ALA A 74 9.65 -16.16 -3.90
N ARG A 75 9.93 -14.85 -4.03
CA ARG A 75 10.55 -14.07 -2.94
C ARG A 75 9.65 -13.92 -1.73
N LEU A 76 8.35 -13.70 -1.96
CA LEU A 76 7.37 -13.62 -0.88
C LEU A 76 7.27 -14.95 -0.12
N LEU A 77 7.23 -16.08 -0.83
CA LEU A 77 7.23 -17.42 -0.22
C LEU A 77 8.53 -17.73 0.52
N ALA A 78 9.69 -17.37 -0.05
CA ALA A 78 10.99 -17.59 0.60
C ALA A 78 11.16 -16.77 1.89
N ALA A 79 10.48 -15.62 1.98
CA ALA A 79 10.38 -14.85 3.21
C ALA A 79 9.25 -15.33 4.13
N ASP A 80 8.62 -16.46 3.81
CA ASP A 80 7.45 -17.13 4.42
C ASP A 80 6.13 -16.32 4.37
N THR A 81 6.05 -15.19 3.67
CA THR A 81 5.03 -14.11 3.84
C THR A 81 3.59 -14.59 4.02
N GLU A 82 2.86 -14.00 4.98
CA GLU A 82 1.43 -14.30 5.24
C GLU A 82 0.48 -13.21 4.76
N LEU A 83 0.93 -11.95 4.73
CA LEU A 83 0.18 -10.79 4.26
C LEU A 83 1.06 -9.88 3.41
N VAL A 84 0.53 -9.41 2.28
CA VAL A 84 1.19 -8.42 1.42
C VAL A 84 0.55 -7.04 1.60
N CYS A 85 1.35 -6.00 1.77
CA CYS A 85 0.91 -4.61 1.78
C CYS A 85 1.51 -3.84 0.59
N LEU A 86 0.67 -3.30 -0.28
CA LEU A 86 1.07 -2.45 -1.39
C LEU A 86 1.19 -1.00 -0.88
N ALA A 87 2.42 -0.52 -0.71
CA ALA A 87 2.74 0.81 -0.22
C ALA A 87 3.38 1.66 -1.32
N GLY A 88 2.56 2.04 -2.31
CA GLY A 88 3.03 2.76 -3.49
C GLY A 88 3.71 1.85 -4.51
N PHE A 89 3.15 0.65 -4.73
CA PHE A 89 3.61 -0.29 -5.76
C PHE A 89 2.99 0.08 -7.12
N MET A 90 3.76 0.76 -7.97
CA MET A 90 3.32 1.37 -9.23
C MET A 90 3.33 0.37 -10.40
N ARG A 91 2.76 -0.81 -10.19
CA ARG A 91 2.58 -1.83 -11.25
C ARG A 91 1.29 -2.60 -11.00
N ILE A 92 0.44 -2.66 -12.02
CA ILE A 92 -0.80 -3.44 -11.98
C ILE A 92 -0.45 -4.92 -11.96
N LEU A 93 -0.89 -5.60 -10.90
CA LEU A 93 -0.73 -7.04 -10.72
C LEU A 93 -1.75 -7.81 -11.58
N THR A 94 -1.36 -8.93 -12.16
CA THR A 94 -2.30 -9.76 -12.93
C THR A 94 -3.34 -10.40 -12.00
N PRO A 95 -4.53 -10.74 -12.52
CA PRO A 95 -5.51 -11.54 -11.78
C PRO A 95 -4.93 -12.85 -11.23
N GLY A 96 -4.02 -13.49 -11.97
CA GLY A 96 -3.37 -14.73 -11.56
C GLY A 96 -2.49 -14.55 -10.32
N PHE A 97 -1.75 -13.43 -10.22
CA PHE A 97 -0.98 -13.13 -9.01
C PHE A 97 -1.89 -12.76 -7.84
N VAL A 98 -2.91 -11.93 -8.07
CA VAL A 98 -3.85 -11.52 -7.00
C VAL A 98 -4.55 -12.73 -6.40
N ALA A 99 -4.98 -13.70 -7.21
CA ALA A 99 -5.64 -14.93 -6.74
C ALA A 99 -4.77 -15.74 -5.75
N ARG A 100 -3.43 -15.72 -5.88
CA ARG A 100 -2.51 -16.41 -4.94
C ARG A 100 -2.52 -15.79 -3.53
N TRP A 101 -2.94 -14.54 -3.43
CA TRP A 101 -2.90 -13.71 -2.22
C TRP A 101 -4.28 -13.16 -1.84
N GLU A 102 -5.35 -13.73 -2.39
CA GLU A 102 -6.72 -13.33 -2.08
C GLU A 102 -7.00 -13.42 -0.58
N GLY A 103 -7.65 -12.39 -0.03
CA GLY A 103 -7.86 -12.22 1.42
C GLY A 103 -6.59 -11.95 2.24
N ARG A 104 -5.43 -11.80 1.58
CA ARG A 104 -4.09 -11.63 2.19
C ARG A 104 -3.26 -10.56 1.48
N MET A 105 -3.91 -9.58 0.86
CA MET A 105 -3.26 -8.45 0.23
C MET A 105 -4.05 -7.16 0.48
N LEU A 106 -3.36 -6.15 0.99
CA LEU A 106 -3.92 -4.81 1.24
C LEU A 106 -3.27 -3.79 0.33
N ASN A 107 -4.03 -2.79 -0.09
CA ASN A 107 -3.53 -1.61 -0.79
C ASN A 107 -4.05 -0.34 -0.14
N ILE A 108 -3.23 0.71 -0.18
CA ILE A 108 -3.69 2.07 0.09
C ILE A 108 -3.79 2.85 -1.22
N HIS A 109 -4.95 3.47 -1.43
CA HIS A 109 -5.27 4.24 -2.62
C HIS A 109 -5.56 5.70 -2.27
N PRO A 110 -4.96 6.69 -2.96
CA PRO A 110 -5.03 8.12 -2.60
C PRO A 110 -6.35 8.79 -3.06
N SER A 111 -7.49 8.14 -2.81
CA SER A 111 -8.81 8.74 -2.98
C SER A 111 -9.82 8.18 -1.98
N LEU A 112 -11.00 8.78 -1.94
CA LEU A 112 -12.17 8.24 -1.23
C LEU A 112 -12.93 7.29 -2.18
N LEU A 113 -12.44 6.06 -2.34
CA LEU A 113 -13.10 5.06 -3.19
C LEU A 113 -14.61 4.93 -2.84
N PRO A 114 -15.49 4.77 -3.84
CA PRO A 114 -15.20 4.44 -5.25
C PRO A 114 -14.81 5.64 -6.13
N LEU A 115 -14.63 6.85 -5.59
CA LEU A 115 -14.20 7.99 -6.38
C LEU A 115 -12.75 7.84 -6.84
N TYR A 116 -12.49 8.22 -8.09
CA TYR A 116 -11.15 8.30 -8.68
C TYR A 116 -10.29 7.03 -8.54
N PRO A 117 -10.72 5.85 -9.03
CA PRO A 117 -9.81 4.70 -9.16
C PRO A 117 -8.70 5.04 -10.17
N GLY A 118 -7.55 4.38 -10.03
CA GLY A 118 -6.38 4.61 -10.88
C GLY A 118 -5.59 5.88 -10.55
N LEU A 119 -5.03 6.53 -11.56
CA LEU A 119 -4.00 7.55 -11.37
C LEU A 119 -4.56 8.98 -11.25
N HIS A 120 -3.69 9.90 -10.81
CA HIS A 120 -3.93 11.35 -10.75
C HIS A 120 -5.15 11.76 -9.92
N THR A 121 -5.39 11.04 -8.83
CA THR A 121 -6.58 11.21 -7.97
C THR A 121 -6.74 12.63 -7.44
N HIS A 122 -5.66 13.25 -6.96
CA HIS A 122 -5.67 14.61 -6.40
C HIS A 122 -6.04 15.66 -7.44
N ALA A 123 -5.43 15.60 -8.64
CA ALA A 123 -5.74 16.51 -9.73
C ALA A 123 -7.19 16.35 -10.21
N ARG A 124 -7.71 15.13 -10.22
CA ARG A 124 -9.10 14.84 -10.57
C ARG A 124 -10.09 15.38 -9.53
N ALA A 125 -9.79 15.24 -8.24
CA ALA A 125 -10.60 15.81 -7.17
C ALA A 125 -10.68 17.35 -7.25
N LEU A 126 -9.54 18.01 -7.50
CA LEU A 126 -9.49 19.46 -7.70
C LEU A 126 -10.27 19.90 -8.95
N ALA A 127 -10.09 19.20 -10.08
CA ALA A 127 -10.81 19.51 -11.31
C ALA A 127 -12.33 19.32 -11.19
N ALA A 128 -12.78 18.40 -10.32
CA ALA A 128 -14.18 18.19 -10.02
C ALA A 128 -14.78 19.24 -9.07
N GLY A 129 -13.94 20.06 -8.42
CA GLY A 129 -14.37 21.03 -7.41
C GLY A 129 -14.75 20.40 -6.08
N ASP A 130 -14.16 19.24 -5.75
CA ASP A 130 -14.43 18.55 -4.48
C ASP A 130 -13.98 19.39 -3.28
N THR A 131 -14.77 19.38 -2.21
CA THR A 131 -14.43 20.04 -0.93
C THR A 131 -13.69 19.11 0.04
N GLU A 132 -13.69 17.80 -0.24
CA GLU A 132 -12.98 16.79 0.53
C GLU A 132 -12.25 15.83 -0.41
N ALA A 133 -11.03 15.46 -0.02
CA ALA A 133 -10.29 14.35 -0.60
C ALA A 133 -9.92 13.35 0.50
N GLY A 134 -9.08 12.38 0.19
CA GLY A 134 -8.65 11.41 1.19
C GLY A 134 -7.93 10.23 0.61
N CYS A 135 -7.81 9.20 1.43
CA CYS A 135 -7.25 7.91 1.05
C CYS A 135 -8.11 6.77 1.59
N THR A 136 -7.95 5.60 0.98
CA THR A 136 -8.68 4.39 1.28
C THR A 136 -7.71 3.23 1.42
N VAL A 137 -7.85 2.44 2.48
CA VAL A 137 -7.23 1.11 2.57
C VAL A 137 -8.28 0.06 2.25
N HIS A 138 -7.95 -0.87 1.35
CA HIS A 138 -8.86 -1.92 0.91
C HIS A 138 -8.11 -3.25 0.71
N GLU A 139 -8.86 -4.35 0.74
CA GLU A 139 -8.34 -5.64 0.27
C GLU A 139 -8.19 -5.60 -1.26
N VAL A 140 -7.12 -6.20 -1.78
CA VAL A 140 -6.88 -6.24 -3.23
C VAL A 140 -7.67 -7.39 -3.84
N THR A 141 -8.41 -7.09 -4.91
CA THR A 141 -9.08 -8.08 -5.76
C THR A 141 -8.58 -7.93 -7.20
N ALA A 142 -8.95 -8.85 -8.09
CA ALA A 142 -8.55 -8.77 -9.50
C ALA A 142 -9.11 -7.53 -10.21
N ALA A 143 -10.21 -6.97 -9.71
CA ALA A 143 -10.75 -5.70 -10.17
C ALA A 143 -10.01 -4.54 -9.49
N LEU A 144 -9.44 -3.65 -10.31
CA LEU A 144 -8.64 -2.52 -9.84
C LEU A 144 -9.44 -1.65 -8.85
N ASP A 145 -8.85 -1.39 -7.68
CA ASP A 145 -9.38 -0.50 -6.63
C ASP A 145 -10.84 -0.80 -6.23
N SER A 146 -11.26 -2.08 -6.31
CA SER A 146 -12.67 -2.49 -6.17
C SER A 146 -12.91 -3.51 -5.06
N GLY A 147 -11.90 -3.82 -4.25
CA GLY A 147 -12.06 -4.78 -3.15
C GLY A 147 -12.72 -4.19 -1.90
N PRO A 148 -13.06 -5.04 -0.92
CA PRO A 148 -13.64 -4.62 0.35
C PRO A 148 -12.87 -3.46 1.02
N LEU A 149 -13.58 -2.39 1.34
CA LEU A 149 -13.05 -1.23 2.06
C LEU A 149 -12.78 -1.61 3.52
N LEU A 150 -11.56 -1.33 4.00
CA LEU A 150 -11.17 -1.57 5.38
C LEU A 150 -10.96 -0.26 6.17
N GLY A 151 -10.79 0.86 5.47
CA GLY A 151 -10.83 2.16 6.11
C GLY A 151 -10.67 3.30 5.13
N GLN A 152 -11.08 4.49 5.56
CA GLN A 152 -10.91 5.75 4.82
C GLN A 152 -10.50 6.86 5.77
N ALA A 153 -9.69 7.77 5.28
CA ALA A 153 -9.36 9.02 5.96
C ALA A 153 -9.70 10.18 5.04
N ARG A 154 -10.46 11.15 5.56
CA ARG A 154 -10.86 12.36 4.82
C ARG A 154 -9.94 13.52 5.19
N VAL A 155 -9.67 14.38 4.22
CA VAL A 155 -8.96 15.65 4.42
C VAL A 155 -9.70 16.76 3.67
N PRO A 156 -9.73 18.00 4.19
CA PRO A 156 -10.32 19.12 3.46
C PRO A 156 -9.49 19.46 2.22
N VAL A 157 -10.17 19.92 1.18
CA VAL A 157 -9.55 20.60 0.02
C VAL A 157 -9.61 22.10 0.28
N ALA A 158 -8.45 22.75 0.34
CA ALA A 158 -8.34 24.19 0.50
C ALA A 158 -8.59 24.90 -0.85
N PRO A 159 -9.13 26.14 -0.84
CA PRO A 159 -9.41 26.87 -2.08
C PRO A 159 -8.20 27.07 -3.01
N ASP A 160 -6.99 27.11 -2.45
CA ASP A 160 -5.72 27.35 -3.13
C ASP A 160 -4.86 26.09 -3.27
N ASP A 161 -5.43 24.90 -3.03
CA ASP A 161 -4.68 23.65 -3.18
C ASP A 161 -4.22 23.42 -4.61
N THR A 162 -2.96 23.03 -4.72
CA THR A 162 -2.44 22.34 -5.90
C THR A 162 -2.56 20.84 -5.72
N ALA A 163 -2.35 20.06 -6.79
CA ALA A 163 -2.35 18.60 -6.68
C ALA A 163 -1.27 18.12 -5.70
N GLU A 164 -0.13 18.81 -5.62
CA GLU A 164 0.98 18.51 -4.73
C GLU A 164 0.67 18.83 -3.27
N SER A 165 0.08 20.01 -2.97
CA SER A 165 -0.30 20.36 -1.59
C SER A 165 -1.39 19.43 -1.07
N LEU A 166 -2.36 19.08 -1.91
CA LEU A 166 -3.40 18.11 -1.58
C LEU A 166 -2.81 16.70 -1.38
N ALA A 167 -1.89 16.27 -2.26
CA ALA A 167 -1.19 14.99 -2.11
C ALA A 167 -0.42 14.90 -0.79
N ALA A 168 0.29 15.96 -0.40
CA ALA A 168 1.03 16.00 0.86
C ALA A 168 0.09 15.88 2.09
N ARG A 169 -1.08 16.52 2.03
CA ARG A 169 -2.11 16.42 3.07
C ARG A 169 -2.69 15.00 3.14
N VAL A 170 -3.05 14.42 1.99
CA VAL A 170 -3.55 13.05 1.91
C VAL A 170 -2.50 12.06 2.41
N LEU A 171 -1.23 12.22 2.05
CA LEU A 171 -0.13 11.35 2.49
C LEU A 171 0.02 11.32 4.01
N THR A 172 -0.20 12.45 4.69
CA THR A 172 -0.22 12.50 6.17
C THR A 172 -1.38 11.68 6.74
N ALA A 173 -2.54 11.67 6.07
CA ALA A 173 -3.67 10.84 6.44
C ALA A 173 -3.41 9.35 6.15
N GLU A 174 -2.71 9.03 5.07
CA GLU A 174 -2.28 7.65 4.74
C GLU A 174 -1.38 7.06 5.84
N HIS A 175 -0.43 7.85 6.34
CA HIS A 175 0.49 7.43 7.42
C HIS A 175 -0.23 7.15 8.75
N ARG A 176 -1.44 7.67 8.94
CA ARG A 176 -2.31 7.36 10.09
C ARG A 176 -3.20 6.15 9.79
N LEU A 177 -3.83 6.14 8.62
CA LEU A 177 -4.84 5.17 8.25
C LEU A 177 -4.25 3.78 8.03
N TYR A 178 -3.17 3.67 7.24
CA TYR A 178 -2.65 2.37 6.83
C TYR A 178 -2.16 1.53 8.01
N PRO A 179 -1.36 2.07 8.94
CA PRO A 179 -0.97 1.35 10.15
C PRO A 179 -2.16 0.90 11.00
N ALA A 180 -3.14 1.79 11.22
CA ALA A 180 -4.30 1.49 12.04
C ALA A 180 -5.18 0.38 11.44
N VAL A 181 -5.35 0.39 10.11
CA VAL A 181 -6.07 -0.67 9.41
C VAL A 181 -5.29 -1.98 9.42
N LEU A 182 -3.96 -1.96 9.23
CA LEU A 182 -3.13 -3.16 9.32
C LEU A 182 -3.22 -3.81 10.70
N GLU A 183 -3.16 -3.02 11.78
CA GLU A 183 -3.28 -3.56 13.14
C GLU A 183 -4.62 -4.27 13.34
N ARG A 184 -5.73 -3.61 13.00
CA ARG A 184 -7.08 -4.19 13.06
C ARG A 184 -7.19 -5.44 12.21
N PHE A 185 -6.66 -5.40 10.99
CA PHE A 185 -6.68 -6.53 10.07
C PHE A 185 -5.96 -7.75 10.68
N ALA A 186 -4.79 -7.54 11.27
CA ALA A 186 -4.02 -8.58 11.92
C ALA A 186 -4.67 -9.12 13.21
N ARG A 187 -5.63 -8.40 13.82
CA ARG A 187 -6.49 -8.88 14.92
C ARG A 187 -7.75 -9.61 14.45
N GLY A 188 -7.97 -9.71 13.13
CA GLY A 188 -9.19 -10.30 12.56
C GLY A 188 -10.36 -9.33 12.44
N GLU A 189 -10.15 -8.04 12.71
CA GLU A 189 -11.18 -7.02 12.55
C GLU A 189 -11.23 -6.57 11.08
N ARG A 190 -12.42 -6.57 10.49
CA ARG A 190 -12.66 -6.20 9.08
C ARG A 190 -13.63 -5.03 8.90
N SER A 191 -14.20 -4.51 9.99
CA SER A 191 -15.10 -3.37 9.93
C SER A 191 -14.35 -2.10 9.52
N PRO A 192 -14.89 -1.30 8.58
CA PRO A 192 -14.24 -0.09 8.10
C PRO A 192 -13.88 0.90 9.23
N LEU A 193 -12.63 1.37 9.24
CA LEU A 193 -12.16 2.45 10.10
C LEU A 193 -12.27 3.79 9.37
N HIS A 194 -12.96 4.76 9.96
CA HIS A 194 -13.09 6.11 9.41
C HIS A 194 -12.30 7.12 10.24
N LEU A 195 -11.33 7.79 9.62
CA LEU A 195 -10.56 8.87 10.23
C LEU A 195 -10.95 10.22 9.61
N ARG A 196 -10.83 11.25 10.44
CA ARG A 196 -10.86 12.66 10.04
C ARG A 196 -9.55 13.34 10.42
#